data_AF-A0A661FF87-F1
#
_entry.id   AF-A0A661FF87-F1
#
_cell.length_a   1.000
_cell.length_b   1.000
_cell.length_c   1.000
_cell.angle_alpha   90.00
_cell.angle_beta   90.00
_cell.angle_gamma   90.00
#
_symmetry.space_group_name_H-M   'P 1'
#
loop_
_entity.id
_entity.type
_entity.pdbx_description
1 polymer ?
#
loop_
_entity_poly.entity_id
_entity_poly.type
_entity_poly.pdbx_seq_one_letter_code
_entity_poly.pdbx_strand_id
1 'polypeptide(L)'
;MINAKPILALAAGLLAAASLISQAATSQTGNSPLWLSGNPPTMELMKQFSRAHGGMVIRDEERNYSKMLWLRAGTNLKSADYLTNKVGQFYLTDVKLNSYQPAPSPADPEHTAIKFKMPDEGYYNAYYLEQVVRDGVRYVDVAKSEVLKHNCGLGHNFDVEQHRPQSDKRIPLEILRLRFDDETYHTRFNSGKNVLFKVLYNGEPLAGASATISTEEGWSRNSKSDSEGIVAFQVIQDRFQENEDKKEHKNSEAEGSRHGRSRRSEQFLVTVQYAEKVEGEYNGQPYQQTFYTSTFPGQFSASQSVYKSYAYGLTFGSAGFLVLGVGSYLYRRRRIKPFKEVNLDE
;
A
#
# COMPACT_ATOMS: atom_id res chain seq x y z
N MET A 1 7.98 -69.92 -39.63
CA MET A 1 6.85 -69.23 -38.97
C MET A 1 7.38 -68.54 -37.74
N ILE A 2 7.74 -67.26 -37.82
CA ILE A 2 8.08 -66.44 -36.65
C ILE A 2 7.28 -65.16 -36.78
N ASN A 3 6.42 -64.95 -35.80
CA ASN A 3 5.40 -63.92 -35.75
C ASN A 3 6.04 -62.58 -35.33
N ALA A 4 5.57 -61.51 -35.97
CA ALA A 4 6.02 -60.14 -35.77
C ALA A 4 5.15 -59.39 -34.74
N LYS A 5 5.73 -58.27 -34.25
CA LYS A 5 5.16 -57.07 -33.58
C LYS A 5 5.33 -56.96 -32.06
N PRO A 6 5.38 -55.72 -31.50
CA PRO A 6 6.09 -54.55 -32.00
C PRO A 6 6.85 -53.76 -30.91
N ILE A 7 7.72 -52.88 -31.40
CA ILE A 7 8.50 -51.83 -30.71
C ILE A 7 7.56 -50.74 -30.17
N LEU A 8 7.66 -50.41 -28.89
CA LEU A 8 7.15 -49.14 -28.33
C LEU A 8 7.78 -48.86 -26.95
N ALA A 9 8.78 -47.98 -26.90
CA ALA A 9 9.11 -47.13 -25.75
C ALA A 9 10.21 -46.15 -26.16
N LEU A 10 9.81 -44.94 -26.56
CA LEU A 10 10.70 -43.81 -26.78
C LEU A 10 10.31 -42.70 -25.80
N ALA A 11 11.34 -42.07 -25.24
CA ALA A 11 11.36 -40.74 -24.65
C ALA A 11 10.65 -40.50 -23.30
N ALA A 12 11.43 -40.45 -22.23
CA ALA A 12 11.31 -39.42 -21.19
C ALA A 12 12.63 -39.34 -20.40
N GLY A 13 13.42 -38.29 -20.62
CA GLY A 13 14.70 -38.12 -19.94
C GLY A 13 15.37 -36.78 -20.26
N LEU A 14 14.61 -35.69 -20.32
CA LEU A 14 15.16 -34.34 -20.31
C LEU A 14 15.37 -33.95 -18.84
N LEU A 15 16.60 -34.10 -18.35
CA LEU A 15 17.03 -33.49 -17.09
C LEU A 15 16.99 -31.98 -17.25
N ALA A 16 16.03 -31.35 -16.56
CA ALA A 16 16.00 -29.91 -16.35
C ALA A 16 17.19 -29.53 -15.46
N ALA A 17 18.21 -28.92 -16.06
CA ALA A 17 19.22 -28.17 -15.32
C ALA A 17 18.55 -26.91 -14.76
N ALA A 18 18.03 -27.00 -13.53
CA ALA A 18 17.57 -25.86 -12.77
C ALA A 18 18.77 -24.93 -12.50
N SER A 19 18.81 -23.81 -13.20
CA SER A 19 19.73 -22.70 -12.94
C SER A 19 19.45 -22.12 -11.56
N LEU A 20 20.18 -22.61 -10.56
CA LEU A 20 20.37 -21.94 -9.27
C LEU A 20 21.21 -20.69 -9.50
N ILE A 21 20.57 -19.63 -10.02
CA ILE A 21 21.16 -18.30 -9.97
C ILE A 21 20.98 -17.81 -8.54
N SER A 22 22.11 -17.84 -7.84
CA SER A 22 22.39 -17.28 -6.53
C SER A 22 21.59 -16.00 -6.26
N GLN A 23 20.73 -16.05 -5.24
CA GLN A 23 20.24 -14.86 -4.55
C GLN A 23 21.41 -14.28 -3.73
N ALA A 24 22.41 -13.73 -4.42
CA ALA A 24 23.26 -12.75 -3.80
C ALA A 24 22.37 -11.53 -3.56
N ALA A 25 22.02 -11.28 -2.30
CA ALA A 25 21.54 -9.99 -1.86
C ALA A 25 22.63 -8.98 -2.24
N THR A 26 22.49 -8.39 -3.43
CA THR A 26 23.12 -7.14 -3.78
C THR A 26 22.59 -6.14 -2.78
N SER A 27 23.36 -5.91 -1.72
CA SER A 27 23.34 -4.67 -0.96
C SER A 27 23.66 -3.56 -1.95
N GLN A 28 22.62 -3.11 -2.67
CA GLN A 28 22.68 -2.01 -3.58
C GLN A 28 23.01 -0.76 -2.75
N THR A 29 24.29 -0.39 -2.74
CA THR A 29 24.69 1.00 -2.64
C THR A 29 24.11 1.71 -3.86
N GLY A 30 22.85 2.14 -3.80
CA GLY A 30 22.18 2.73 -4.97
C GLY A 30 20.84 3.32 -4.58
N ASN A 31 20.77 4.65 -4.60
CA ASN A 31 19.60 5.54 -4.44
C ASN A 31 18.44 5.01 -3.57
N SER A 32 18.28 5.60 -2.39
CA SER A 32 17.03 5.50 -1.62
C SER A 32 15.82 5.77 -2.52
N PRO A 33 14.77 4.91 -2.50
CA PRO A 33 13.64 5.05 -3.40
C PRO A 33 12.95 6.40 -3.18
N LEU A 34 12.64 7.07 -4.29
CA LEU A 34 11.93 8.34 -4.30
C LEU A 34 10.43 8.09 -4.30
N TRP A 35 9.65 8.89 -3.58
CA TRP A 35 8.18 8.78 -3.58
C TRP A 35 7.50 10.12 -3.28
N LEU A 36 6.24 10.25 -3.69
CA LEU A 36 5.44 11.47 -3.51
C LEU A 36 4.55 11.38 -2.27
N SER A 37 4.79 12.25 -1.29
CA SER A 37 4.02 12.33 -0.04
C SER A 37 2.93 13.39 -0.13
N GLY A 38 1.72 13.05 0.35
CA GLY A 38 0.67 14.04 0.61
C GLY A 38 0.75 14.69 2.00
N ASN A 39 1.74 14.32 2.82
CA ASN A 39 1.94 14.88 4.16
C ASN A 39 2.91 16.08 4.10
N PRO A 40 2.51 17.25 4.60
CA PRO A 40 3.38 18.44 4.64
C PRO A 40 4.63 18.22 5.51
N PRO A 41 5.78 18.83 5.17
CA PRO A 41 7.02 18.69 5.92
C PRO A 41 6.99 19.36 7.30
N THR A 42 6.14 20.38 7.48
CA THR A 42 6.08 21.16 8.73
C THR A 42 4.65 21.30 9.24
N MET A 43 4.51 21.50 10.56
CA MET A 43 3.23 21.78 11.21
C MET A 43 2.62 23.11 10.78
N GLU A 44 3.45 24.09 10.40
CA GLU A 44 2.99 25.37 9.89
C GLU A 44 2.27 25.21 8.55
N LEU A 45 2.89 24.47 7.61
CA LEU A 45 2.25 24.13 6.34
C LEU A 45 0.98 23.33 6.58
N MET A 46 1.00 22.38 7.52
CA MET A 46 -0.17 21.55 7.84
C MET A 46 -1.43 22.35 8.20
N LYS A 47 -1.30 23.53 8.82
CA LYS A 47 -2.44 24.41 9.14
C LYS A 47 -3.18 24.95 7.92
N GLN A 48 -2.54 24.95 6.75
CA GLN A 48 -3.14 25.41 5.48
C GLN A 48 -4.02 24.34 4.82
N PHE A 49 -3.98 23.11 5.32
CA PHE A 49 -4.64 21.97 4.71
C PHE A 49 -5.89 21.57 5.49
N SER A 50 -6.88 21.08 4.75
CA SER A 50 -8.07 20.43 5.25
C SER A 50 -8.05 18.95 4.88
N ARG A 51 -8.72 18.10 5.67
CA ARG A 51 -8.92 16.69 5.30
C ARG A 51 -10.05 16.54 4.28
N ALA A 52 -9.83 15.71 3.27
CA ALA A 52 -10.83 15.22 2.31
C ALA A 52 -10.69 13.69 2.13
N HIS A 53 -11.54 13.08 1.30
CA HIS A 53 -11.52 11.62 1.07
C HIS A 53 -10.15 11.12 0.56
N GLY A 54 -9.50 11.84 -0.36
CA GLY A 54 -8.14 11.54 -0.83
C GLY A 54 -7.01 12.14 -0.01
N GLY A 55 -7.24 12.40 1.28
CA GLY A 55 -6.26 12.95 2.22
C GLY A 55 -6.25 14.48 2.28
N MET A 56 -5.09 15.05 2.61
CA MET A 56 -4.93 16.50 2.82
C MET A 56 -5.07 17.27 1.51
N VAL A 57 -5.83 18.37 1.52
CA VAL A 57 -6.06 19.27 0.37
C VAL A 57 -6.05 20.73 0.83
N ILE A 58 -5.71 21.63 -0.08
CA ILE A 58 -5.90 23.08 0.09
C ILE A 58 -7.23 23.43 -0.58
N ARG A 59 -8.07 24.20 0.10
CA ARG A 59 -9.32 24.72 -0.49
C ARG A 59 -9.13 26.19 -0.77
N ASP A 60 -9.46 26.62 -1.99
CA ASP A 60 -9.57 28.05 -2.30
C ASP A 60 -10.96 28.61 -1.94
N GLU A 61 -11.14 29.91 -2.12
CA GLU A 61 -12.38 30.63 -1.81
C GLU A 61 -13.58 30.09 -2.61
N GLU A 62 -13.33 29.60 -3.82
CA GLU A 62 -14.31 28.96 -4.71
C GLU A 62 -14.60 27.50 -4.33
N ARG A 63 -14.00 27.01 -3.23
CA ARG A 63 -14.08 25.61 -2.74
C ARG A 63 -13.50 24.58 -3.69
N ASN A 64 -12.68 24.98 -4.65
CA ASN A 64 -11.92 24.05 -5.46
C ASN A 64 -10.79 23.43 -4.62
N TYR A 65 -10.50 22.16 -4.90
CA TYR A 65 -9.44 21.45 -4.19
C TYR A 65 -8.15 21.60 -4.97
N SER A 66 -7.07 21.91 -4.27
CA SER A 66 -5.71 21.74 -4.77
C SER A 66 -5.00 20.66 -3.95
N LYS A 67 -4.22 19.82 -4.63
CA LYS A 67 -3.32 18.88 -3.97
C LYS A 67 -1.92 19.46 -3.98
N MET A 68 -1.20 19.24 -2.89
CA MET A 68 0.24 19.44 -2.83
C MET A 68 0.89 18.10 -2.50
N LEU A 69 1.94 17.75 -3.25
CA LEU A 69 2.72 16.53 -3.06
C LEU A 69 4.20 16.89 -2.97
N TRP A 70 4.88 16.34 -1.98
CA TRP A 70 6.31 16.57 -1.73
C TRP A 70 7.11 15.32 -2.06
N LEU A 71 8.28 15.50 -2.65
CA LEU A 71 9.21 14.42 -2.94
C LEU A 71 9.96 14.02 -1.66
N ARG A 72 9.96 12.73 -1.36
CA ARG A 72 10.69 12.12 -0.24
C ARG A 72 11.61 11.02 -0.73
N ALA A 73 12.63 10.69 0.06
CA ALA A 73 13.54 9.58 -0.20
C ALA A 73 13.65 8.64 0.99
N GLY A 74 13.63 7.33 0.71
CA GLY A 74 13.80 6.28 1.71
C GLY A 74 12.59 5.36 1.81
N THR A 75 12.82 4.18 2.38
CA THR A 75 11.83 3.11 2.50
C THR A 75 10.95 3.23 3.75
N ASN A 76 11.41 3.95 4.79
CA ASN A 76 10.64 4.17 6.01
C ASN A 76 9.78 5.43 5.86
N LEU A 77 8.45 5.28 5.75
CA LEU A 77 7.55 6.40 5.49
C LEU A 77 7.49 7.42 6.64
N LYS A 78 7.82 7.01 7.87
CA LYS A 78 7.81 7.87 9.05
C LYS A 78 9.04 8.76 9.12
N SER A 79 10.22 8.19 8.84
CA SER A 79 11.50 8.89 8.97
C SER A 79 12.13 9.32 7.65
N ALA A 80 11.51 9.06 6.50
CA ALA A 80 12.05 9.45 5.18
C ALA A 80 12.25 10.96 5.07
N ASP A 81 13.35 11.38 4.47
CA ASP A 81 13.68 12.79 4.33
C ASP A 81 12.86 13.44 3.21
N TYR A 82 12.51 14.71 3.43
CA TYR A 82 12.00 15.57 2.36
C TYR A 82 13.16 16.09 1.53
N LEU A 83 13.02 16.05 0.21
CA LEU A 83 14.10 16.41 -0.70
C LEU A 83 14.02 17.87 -1.14
N THR A 84 15.18 18.47 -1.36
CA THR A 84 15.34 19.87 -1.77
C THR A 84 16.08 19.93 -3.11
N ASN A 85 15.78 20.93 -3.95
CA ASN A 85 16.51 21.24 -5.19
C ASN A 85 16.74 20.07 -6.17
N LYS A 86 15.77 19.15 -6.30
CA LYS A 86 15.93 17.98 -7.16
C LYS A 86 15.70 18.31 -8.64
N VAL A 87 16.60 17.81 -9.50
CA VAL A 87 16.57 18.01 -10.95
C VAL A 87 15.85 16.82 -11.61
N GLY A 88 14.53 16.91 -11.67
CA GLY A 88 13.68 15.93 -12.37
C GLY A 88 12.42 16.58 -12.91
N GLN A 89 11.56 15.79 -13.54
CA GLN A 89 10.35 16.28 -14.19
C GLN A 89 9.12 15.73 -13.49
N PHE A 90 8.14 16.60 -13.26
CA PHE A 90 6.82 16.18 -12.79
C PHE A 90 5.87 15.99 -13.95
N TYR A 91 5.04 14.95 -13.87
CA TYR A 91 3.93 14.75 -14.80
C TYR A 91 2.63 14.63 -14.02
N LEU A 92 1.54 15.07 -14.64
CA LEU A 92 0.20 14.94 -14.10
C LEU A 92 -0.72 14.45 -15.20
N THR A 93 -1.58 13.50 -14.86
CA THR A 93 -2.70 13.07 -15.68
C THR A 93 -3.98 13.32 -14.90
N ASP A 94 -4.87 14.14 -15.46
CA ASP A 94 -6.16 14.46 -14.83
C ASP A 94 -7.21 13.36 -15.06
N VAL A 95 -8.39 13.55 -14.48
CA VAL A 95 -9.54 12.63 -14.62
C VAL A 95 -9.99 12.47 -16.07
N LYS A 96 -9.80 13.51 -16.90
CA LYS A 96 -10.16 13.53 -18.32
C LYS A 96 -9.04 12.99 -19.20
N LEU A 97 -7.99 12.42 -18.60
CA LEU A 97 -6.81 11.86 -19.26
C LEU A 97 -5.95 12.90 -19.99
N ASN A 98 -6.13 14.18 -19.67
CA ASN A 98 -5.24 15.22 -20.15
C ASN A 98 -3.92 15.13 -19.40
N SER A 99 -2.85 15.26 -20.15
CA SER A 99 -1.48 15.15 -19.69
C SER A 99 -0.86 16.53 -19.54
N TYR A 100 -0.30 16.79 -18.36
CA TYR A 100 0.38 18.04 -18.02
C TYR A 100 1.79 17.76 -17.49
N GLN A 101 2.63 18.79 -17.52
CA GLN A 101 3.97 18.80 -16.95
C GLN A 101 4.07 20.00 -15.99
N PRO A 102 3.56 19.88 -14.75
CA PRO A 102 3.55 21.00 -13.82
C PRO A 102 4.98 21.39 -13.42
N ALA A 103 5.22 22.69 -13.27
CA ALA A 103 6.45 23.19 -12.67
C ALA A 103 6.48 22.85 -11.16
N PRO A 104 7.68 22.77 -10.55
CA PRO A 104 7.80 22.71 -9.10
C PRO A 104 7.04 23.86 -8.43
N SER A 105 6.42 23.59 -7.29
CA SER A 105 5.58 24.56 -6.60
C SER A 105 6.43 25.65 -5.94
N PRO A 106 6.14 26.94 -6.18
CA PRO A 106 6.81 28.04 -5.47
C PRO A 106 6.28 28.23 -4.04
N ALA A 107 5.23 27.50 -3.63
CA ALA A 107 4.60 27.65 -2.33
C ALA A 107 5.46 27.11 -1.17
N ASP A 108 6.45 26.28 -1.47
CA ASP A 108 7.40 25.72 -0.51
C ASP A 108 8.78 25.64 -1.21
N PRO A 109 9.53 26.76 -1.25
CA PRO A 109 10.80 26.82 -1.99
C PRO A 109 11.90 25.96 -1.35
N GLU A 110 11.73 25.56 -0.10
CA GLU A 110 12.70 24.73 0.61
C GLU A 110 12.61 23.26 0.19
N HIS A 111 11.46 22.80 -0.31
CA HIS A 111 11.23 21.40 -0.65
C HIS A 111 10.80 21.21 -2.12
N THR A 112 11.22 20.09 -2.71
CA THR A 112 10.79 19.73 -4.06
C THR A 112 9.36 19.21 -4.00
N ALA A 113 8.41 20.00 -4.50
CA ALA A 113 6.98 19.70 -4.44
C ALA A 113 6.26 20.10 -5.73
N ILE A 114 5.06 19.55 -5.93
CA ILE A 114 4.09 20.05 -6.93
C ILE A 114 2.80 20.42 -6.25
N LYS A 115 2.15 21.45 -6.81
CA LYS A 115 0.79 21.85 -6.46
C LYS A 115 -0.06 21.89 -7.72
N PHE A 116 -1.21 21.24 -7.71
CA PHE A 116 -2.13 21.23 -8.85
C PHE A 116 -3.58 21.32 -8.40
N LYS A 117 -4.42 21.94 -9.23
CA LYS A 117 -5.86 22.02 -9.03
C LYS A 117 -6.52 20.69 -9.41
N MET A 118 -7.56 20.33 -8.69
CA MET A 118 -8.42 19.16 -8.94
C MET A 118 -9.85 19.66 -9.19
N PRO A 119 -10.20 20.12 -10.40
CA PRO A 119 -11.53 20.65 -10.71
C PRO A 119 -12.61 19.57 -10.86
N ASP A 120 -12.25 18.34 -11.22
CA ASP A 120 -13.17 17.24 -11.50
C ASP A 120 -13.10 16.16 -10.39
N GLU A 121 -14.16 15.39 -10.17
CA GLU A 121 -14.13 14.24 -9.25
C GLU A 121 -13.48 13.03 -9.93
N GLY A 122 -12.73 12.23 -9.18
CA GLY A 122 -12.03 11.05 -9.71
C GLY A 122 -10.58 10.96 -9.28
N TYR A 123 -9.82 10.12 -9.99
CA TYR A 123 -8.41 9.86 -9.71
C TYR A 123 -7.49 10.66 -10.62
N TYR A 124 -6.58 11.40 -10.00
CA TYR A 124 -5.45 12.04 -10.64
C TYR A 124 -4.20 11.19 -10.45
N ASN A 125 -3.37 11.08 -11.47
CA ASN A 125 -2.06 10.43 -11.35
C ASN A 125 -0.96 11.48 -11.45
N ALA A 126 -0.19 11.61 -10.39
CA ALA A 126 0.99 12.47 -10.34
C ALA A 126 2.25 11.61 -10.38
N TYR A 127 3.25 12.09 -11.10
CA TYR A 127 4.53 11.40 -11.27
C TYR A 127 5.67 12.39 -11.05
N TYR A 128 6.80 11.87 -10.57
CA TYR A 128 8.11 12.49 -10.66
C TYR A 128 9.07 11.51 -11.31
N LEU A 129 9.85 11.97 -12.28
CA LEU A 129 10.83 11.19 -13.03
C LEU A 129 12.20 11.86 -12.91
N GLU A 130 13.17 11.12 -12.39
CA GLU A 130 14.59 11.49 -12.37
C GLU A 130 15.39 10.45 -13.16
N GLN A 131 16.40 10.92 -13.90
CA GLN A 131 17.31 10.05 -14.62
C GLN A 131 18.74 10.53 -14.45
N VAL A 132 19.65 9.60 -14.19
CA VAL A 132 21.07 9.91 -13.97
C VAL A 132 21.92 8.73 -14.42
N VAL A 133 23.09 8.99 -15.01
CA VAL A 133 24.09 7.97 -15.29
C VAL A 133 25.16 8.02 -14.20
N ARG A 134 25.47 6.87 -13.60
CA ARG A 134 26.57 6.72 -12.62
C ARG A 134 27.25 5.38 -12.87
N ASP A 135 28.57 5.40 -12.95
CA ASP A 135 29.40 4.19 -13.11
C ASP A 135 28.96 3.30 -14.29
N GLY A 136 28.55 3.92 -15.41
CA GLY A 136 28.09 3.21 -16.60
C GLY A 136 26.68 2.59 -16.48
N VAL A 137 25.93 2.91 -15.42
CA VAL A 137 24.53 2.50 -15.22
C VAL A 137 23.62 3.72 -15.28
N ARG A 138 22.59 3.68 -16.13
CA ARG A 138 21.50 4.66 -16.14
C ARG A 138 20.48 4.30 -15.08
N TYR A 139 20.28 5.15 -14.10
CA TYR A 139 19.21 5.03 -13.11
C TYR A 139 18.00 5.83 -13.60
N VAL A 140 16.83 5.21 -13.55
CA VAL A 140 15.54 5.81 -13.92
C VAL A 140 14.60 5.63 -12.74
N ASP A 141 14.40 6.70 -11.98
CA ASP A 141 13.61 6.69 -10.75
C ASP A 141 12.24 7.35 -11.02
N VAL A 142 11.16 6.61 -10.77
CA VAL A 142 9.77 7.04 -10.93
C VAL A 142 9.10 7.03 -9.56
N ALA A 143 8.56 8.17 -9.15
CA ALA A 143 7.69 8.28 -7.99
C ALA A 143 6.27 8.57 -8.45
N LYS A 144 5.36 7.62 -8.29
CA LYS A 144 3.94 7.78 -8.63
C LYS A 144 3.12 8.07 -7.38
N SER A 145 2.10 8.91 -7.49
CA SER A 145 1.02 9.03 -6.50
C SER A 145 -0.32 9.07 -7.21
N GLU A 146 -1.24 8.23 -6.76
CA GLU A 146 -2.64 8.26 -7.15
C GLU A 146 -3.43 9.09 -6.12
N VAL A 147 -4.11 10.13 -6.60
CA VAL A 147 -4.80 11.10 -5.74
C VAL A 147 -6.28 11.13 -6.06
N LEU A 148 -7.10 10.80 -5.08
CA LEU A 148 -8.55 10.87 -5.20
C LEU A 148 -9.08 12.28 -4.87
N LYS A 149 -9.92 12.84 -5.75
CA LYS A 149 -10.87 13.88 -5.38
C LYS A 149 -12.28 13.31 -5.34
N HIS A 150 -12.93 13.47 -4.19
CA HIS A 150 -14.36 13.16 -4.00
C HIS A 150 -14.98 14.15 -3.03
N ASN A 151 -16.15 14.68 -3.37
CA ASN A 151 -16.94 15.59 -2.54
C ASN A 151 -18.37 15.06 -2.42
N CYS A 152 -18.75 14.58 -1.23
CA CYS A 152 -20.10 14.07 -0.95
C CYS A 152 -21.23 15.05 -1.30
N GLY A 153 -20.96 16.36 -1.32
CA GLY A 153 -21.95 17.39 -1.68
C GLY A 153 -22.28 17.48 -3.16
N LEU A 154 -21.48 16.87 -4.05
CA LEU A 154 -21.71 16.86 -5.50
C LEU A 154 -22.54 15.65 -5.97
N GLY A 155 -22.88 14.73 -5.05
CA GLY A 155 -23.69 13.55 -5.32
C GLY A 155 -22.93 12.24 -5.15
N HIS A 156 -23.61 11.12 -5.41
CA HIS A 156 -23.06 9.77 -5.33
C HIS A 156 -23.12 9.05 -6.69
N ASN A 157 -23.14 9.79 -7.79
CA ASN A 157 -23.14 9.21 -9.13
C ASN A 157 -21.76 8.61 -9.40
N PHE A 158 -21.62 7.34 -9.03
CA PHE A 158 -20.43 6.55 -9.24
C PHE A 158 -20.34 6.15 -10.71
N ASP A 159 -19.32 6.67 -11.40
CA ASP A 159 -18.97 6.27 -12.76
C ASP A 159 -17.78 5.31 -12.72
N VAL A 160 -18.02 4.06 -13.13
CA VAL A 160 -17.01 2.99 -13.17
C VAL A 160 -15.83 3.38 -14.07
N GLU A 161 -16.07 4.12 -15.15
CA GLU A 161 -15.02 4.51 -16.09
C GLU A 161 -14.02 5.49 -15.44
N GLN A 162 -14.52 6.43 -14.63
CA GLN A 162 -13.69 7.38 -13.86
C GLN A 162 -12.87 6.69 -12.75
N HIS A 163 -13.24 5.45 -12.40
CA HIS A 163 -12.58 4.62 -11.40
C HIS A 163 -11.48 3.72 -11.97
N ARG A 164 -11.43 3.51 -13.29
CA ARG A 164 -10.49 2.58 -13.91
C ARG A 164 -9.04 3.04 -13.70
N PRO A 165 -8.11 2.11 -13.39
CA PRO A 165 -6.68 2.43 -13.35
C PRO A 165 -6.23 2.98 -14.70
N GLN A 166 -5.51 4.11 -14.67
CA GLN A 166 -5.01 4.77 -15.87
C GLN A 166 -3.48 4.63 -15.92
N SER A 167 -2.98 4.24 -17.10
CA SER A 167 -1.55 4.17 -17.41
C SER A 167 -1.08 5.41 -18.18
N ASP A 168 0.19 5.75 -18.06
CA ASP A 168 0.80 6.86 -18.79
C ASP A 168 2.01 6.40 -19.59
N LYS A 169 1.91 6.46 -20.93
CA LYS A 169 2.95 6.00 -21.86
C LYS A 169 4.27 6.76 -21.75
N ARG A 170 4.29 7.93 -21.10
CA ARG A 170 5.51 8.70 -20.84
C ARG A 170 6.36 8.07 -19.72
N ILE A 171 5.77 7.19 -18.92
CA ILE A 171 6.39 6.61 -17.73
C ILE A 171 7.00 5.25 -18.11
N PRO A 172 8.34 5.10 -18.03
CA PRO A 172 9.01 3.89 -18.53
C PRO A 172 8.75 2.67 -17.64
N LEU A 173 8.72 2.83 -16.32
CA LEU A 173 8.36 1.78 -15.36
C LEU A 173 7.21 2.29 -14.47
N GLU A 174 6.03 1.73 -14.66
CA GLU A 174 4.81 2.19 -14.00
C GLU A 174 4.21 1.12 -13.08
N ILE A 175 3.70 1.56 -11.94
CA ILE A 175 2.87 0.75 -11.03
C ILE A 175 1.42 1.21 -11.18
N LEU A 176 0.53 0.27 -11.51
CA LEU A 176 -0.92 0.48 -11.50
C LEU A 176 -1.54 -0.27 -10.34
N ARG A 177 -2.30 0.41 -9.47
CA ARG A 177 -3.11 -0.28 -8.47
C ARG A 177 -4.41 -0.75 -9.11
N LEU A 178 -4.63 -2.06 -9.13
CA LEU A 178 -5.89 -2.62 -9.60
C LEU A 178 -6.98 -2.36 -8.54
N ARG A 179 -8.19 -2.04 -9.01
CA ARG A 179 -9.34 -1.76 -8.15
C ARG A 179 -9.98 -3.06 -7.66
N PHE A 180 -10.68 -2.99 -6.53
CA PHE A 180 -11.62 -4.06 -6.17
C PHE A 180 -12.91 -3.95 -7.00
N ASP A 181 -13.57 -5.07 -7.23
CA ASP A 181 -14.85 -5.12 -7.94
C ASP A 181 -15.94 -4.27 -7.25
N ASP A 182 -15.85 -4.13 -5.91
CA ASP A 182 -16.78 -3.36 -5.07
C ASP A 182 -16.22 -1.99 -4.65
N GLU A 183 -15.17 -1.50 -5.32
CA GLU A 183 -14.51 -0.25 -4.94
C GLU A 183 -15.33 0.99 -5.32
N THR A 184 -15.51 1.92 -4.37
CA THR A 184 -16.15 3.22 -4.55
C THR A 184 -15.24 4.34 -4.06
N TYR A 185 -15.60 5.62 -4.28
CA TYR A 185 -14.87 6.76 -3.70
C TYR A 185 -14.82 6.77 -2.16
N HIS A 186 -15.62 5.92 -1.49
CA HIS A 186 -15.63 5.77 -0.03
C HIS A 186 -14.86 4.53 0.45
N THR A 187 -14.41 3.69 -0.47
CA THR A 187 -13.70 2.47 -0.12
C THR A 187 -12.36 2.82 0.51
N ARG A 188 -12.14 2.24 1.69
CA ARG A 188 -10.85 2.30 2.40
C ARG A 188 -10.21 0.93 2.33
N PHE A 189 -8.94 0.86 1.99
CA PHE A 189 -8.18 -0.38 2.06
C PHE A 189 -8.13 -0.84 3.51
N ASN A 190 -8.46 -2.10 3.76
CA ASN A 190 -8.36 -2.68 5.09
C ASN A 190 -7.22 -3.70 5.10
N SER A 191 -6.49 -3.76 6.20
CA SER A 191 -5.50 -4.82 6.41
C SER A 191 -6.14 -6.21 6.28
N GLY A 192 -5.34 -7.19 5.87
CA GLY A 192 -5.77 -8.57 5.64
C GLY A 192 -6.42 -8.84 4.27
N LYS A 193 -6.78 -7.80 3.50
CA LYS A 193 -7.16 -7.96 2.08
C LYS A 193 -5.91 -7.97 1.19
N ASN A 194 -5.98 -8.72 0.09
CA ASN A 194 -4.98 -8.62 -0.97
C ASN A 194 -5.17 -7.31 -1.73
N VAL A 195 -4.09 -6.55 -1.89
CA VAL A 195 -4.03 -5.41 -2.81
C VAL A 195 -3.22 -5.86 -4.02
N LEU A 196 -3.76 -5.60 -5.20
CA LEU A 196 -3.17 -6.03 -6.47
C LEU A 196 -2.55 -4.82 -7.18
N PHE A 197 -1.35 -5.02 -7.71
CA PHE A 197 -0.67 -4.05 -8.53
C PHE A 197 -0.28 -4.70 -9.86
N LYS A 198 -0.39 -3.96 -10.95
CA LYS A 198 0.13 -4.34 -12.27
C LYS A 198 1.35 -3.49 -12.57
N VAL A 199 2.46 -4.15 -12.87
CA VAL A 199 3.73 -3.54 -13.25
C VAL A 199 3.77 -3.45 -14.76
N LEU A 200 4.01 -2.25 -15.28
CA LEU A 200 4.16 -2.00 -16.70
C LEU A 200 5.57 -1.50 -17.03
N TYR A 201 6.13 -1.98 -18.13
CA TYR A 201 7.33 -1.47 -18.75
C TYR A 201 6.98 -0.93 -20.13
N ASN A 202 7.18 0.38 -20.35
CA ASN A 202 6.79 1.10 -21.56
C ASN A 202 5.32 0.85 -21.98
N GLY A 203 4.42 0.77 -20.99
CA GLY A 203 2.98 0.54 -21.20
C GLY A 203 2.55 -0.92 -21.29
N GLU A 204 3.48 -1.88 -21.38
CA GLU A 204 3.18 -3.30 -21.49
C GLU A 204 3.41 -4.06 -20.18
N PRO A 205 2.68 -5.14 -19.89
CA PRO A 205 2.87 -5.93 -18.66
C PRO A 205 4.30 -6.46 -18.51
N LEU A 206 4.93 -6.22 -17.35
CA LEU A 206 6.29 -6.65 -17.07
C LEU A 206 6.29 -7.84 -16.09
N ALA A 207 6.68 -9.01 -16.57
CA ALA A 207 6.84 -10.22 -15.76
C ALA A 207 8.20 -10.26 -15.03
N GLY A 208 8.23 -10.89 -13.86
CA GLY A 208 9.45 -11.15 -13.09
C GLY A 208 10.09 -9.93 -12.41
N ALA A 209 9.46 -8.75 -12.45
CA ALA A 209 9.92 -7.56 -11.77
C ALA A 209 9.89 -7.76 -10.24
N SER A 210 10.92 -7.31 -9.53
CA SER A 210 10.99 -7.41 -8.07
C SER A 210 10.13 -6.32 -7.45
N ALA A 211 9.09 -6.68 -6.72
CA ALA A 211 8.19 -5.75 -6.05
C ALA A 211 8.26 -5.97 -4.54
N THR A 212 8.41 -4.88 -3.78
CA THR A 212 8.41 -4.91 -2.32
C THR A 212 7.35 -3.96 -1.81
N ILE A 213 6.50 -4.44 -0.90
CA ILE A 213 5.63 -3.57 -0.10
C ILE A 213 6.28 -3.36 1.27
N SER A 214 6.28 -2.12 1.76
CA SER A 214 6.71 -1.75 3.11
C SER A 214 5.65 -0.90 3.78
N THR A 215 5.51 -1.00 5.10
CA THR A 215 4.53 -0.27 5.92
C THR A 215 5.21 0.74 6.83
N GLU A 216 4.44 1.64 7.45
CA GLU A 216 5.00 2.75 8.22
C GLU A 216 5.81 2.33 9.47
N GLU A 217 5.50 1.20 10.11
CA GLU A 217 6.29 0.67 11.24
C GLU A 217 7.35 -0.36 10.79
N GLY A 218 7.56 -0.50 9.47
CA GLY A 218 8.71 -1.20 8.91
C GLY A 218 8.48 -2.66 8.52
N TRP A 219 7.25 -3.21 8.66
CA TRP A 219 6.97 -4.51 8.06
C TRP A 219 7.12 -4.41 6.54
N SER A 220 7.79 -5.40 5.94
CA SER A 220 7.99 -5.47 4.49
C SER A 220 7.85 -6.89 3.95
N ARG A 221 7.47 -6.99 2.68
CA ARG A 221 7.36 -8.26 1.96
C ARG A 221 7.74 -8.07 0.50
N ASN A 222 8.55 -8.99 -0.03
CA ASN A 222 8.93 -9.04 -1.43
C ASN A 222 8.12 -10.10 -2.20
N SER A 223 7.84 -9.82 -3.46
CA SER A 223 7.26 -10.75 -4.44
C SER A 223 7.74 -10.38 -5.84
N LYS A 224 7.51 -11.25 -6.82
CA LYS A 224 7.72 -10.95 -8.24
C LYS A 224 6.38 -10.80 -8.95
N SER A 225 6.36 -9.99 -10.02
CA SER A 225 5.21 -9.93 -10.93
C SER A 225 5.10 -11.21 -11.76
N ASP A 226 3.87 -11.64 -12.03
CA ASP A 226 3.56 -12.81 -12.87
C ASP A 226 3.60 -12.50 -14.38
N SER A 227 3.14 -13.44 -15.22
CA SER A 227 3.09 -13.29 -16.68
C SER A 227 2.19 -12.15 -17.16
N GLU A 228 1.22 -11.72 -16.36
CA GLU A 228 0.35 -10.58 -16.65
C GLU A 228 0.86 -9.28 -16.02
N GLY A 229 2.07 -9.31 -15.46
CA GLY A 229 2.67 -8.21 -14.73
C GLY A 229 2.02 -7.96 -13.36
N ILE A 230 1.19 -8.86 -12.86
CA ILE A 230 0.44 -8.68 -11.61
C ILE A 230 1.27 -9.13 -10.42
N VAL A 231 1.22 -8.35 -9.34
CA VAL A 231 1.74 -8.70 -8.02
C VAL A 231 0.68 -8.45 -6.96
N ALA A 232 0.55 -9.39 -6.02
CA ALA A 232 -0.42 -9.34 -4.93
C ALA A 232 0.28 -9.22 -3.58
N PHE A 233 -0.19 -8.31 -2.74
CA PHE A 233 0.26 -8.18 -1.36
C PHE A 233 -0.92 -8.21 -0.40
N GLN A 234 -0.86 -9.10 0.59
CA GLN A 234 -1.73 -9.01 1.75
C GLN A 234 -1.13 -8.00 2.73
N VAL A 235 -1.67 -6.79 2.78
CA VAL A 235 -1.18 -5.75 3.70
C VAL A 235 -1.58 -6.15 5.12
N ILE A 236 -0.62 -6.27 6.03
CA ILE A 236 -0.90 -6.55 7.43
C ILE A 236 -0.93 -5.25 8.23
N GLN A 237 -1.63 -5.27 9.36
CA GLN A 237 -1.47 -4.24 10.37
C GLN A 237 -0.22 -4.59 11.18
N ASP A 238 0.77 -3.69 11.18
CA ASP A 238 2.02 -3.85 11.91
C ASP A 238 2.06 -2.99 13.19
N ARG A 239 1.16 -2.02 13.31
CA ARG A 239 0.96 -1.23 14.53
C ARG A 239 -0.20 -1.74 15.38
N PHE A 240 0.06 -2.10 16.63
CA PHE A 240 -0.98 -2.33 17.65
C PHE A 240 -1.06 -1.11 18.57
N GLN A 241 -2.28 -0.63 18.86
CA GLN A 241 -2.45 0.52 19.77
C GLN A 241 -1.90 0.20 21.16
N GLU A 242 -0.82 0.87 21.57
CA GLU A 242 -0.38 0.84 22.96
C GLU A 242 -1.30 1.70 23.83
N ASN A 243 -1.38 1.39 25.12
CA ASN A 243 -2.28 2.09 26.04
C ASN A 243 -1.94 3.59 26.22
N GLU A 244 -0.75 4.03 25.79
CA GLU A 244 -0.34 5.44 25.84
C GLU A 244 -1.03 6.30 24.76
N ASP A 245 -1.30 5.75 23.57
CA ASP A 245 -2.07 6.42 22.50
C ASP A 245 -3.49 6.81 22.99
N LYS A 246 -4.04 6.11 23.99
CA LYS A 246 -5.34 6.44 24.60
C LYS A 246 -5.32 7.71 25.46
N LYS A 247 -4.16 8.11 26.00
CA LYS A 247 -4.03 9.34 26.78
C LYS A 247 -3.88 10.55 25.87
N GLU A 248 -3.12 10.42 24.79
CA GLU A 248 -2.96 11.49 23.79
C GLU A 248 -4.29 11.80 23.08
N HIS A 249 -5.08 10.76 22.77
CA HIS A 249 -6.42 10.92 22.20
C HIS A 249 -7.50 11.49 23.13
N LYS A 250 -7.27 11.51 24.45
CA LYS A 250 -8.18 12.17 25.40
C LYS A 250 -8.07 13.69 25.37
N ASN A 251 -6.92 14.23 24.97
CA ASN A 251 -6.73 15.67 24.79
C ASN A 251 -7.08 16.14 23.36
N SER A 252 -7.25 15.21 22.41
CA SER A 252 -7.80 15.50 21.09
C SER A 252 -9.33 15.40 21.10
N GLU A 253 -10.01 16.34 21.77
CA GLU A 253 -11.48 16.49 21.74
C GLU A 253 -12.04 16.84 20.34
N ALA A 254 -11.22 16.88 19.28
CA ALA A 254 -11.56 17.49 18.00
C ALA A 254 -11.74 16.55 16.80
N GLU A 255 -11.87 15.23 16.96
CA GLU A 255 -12.07 14.34 15.82
C GLU A 255 -13.32 13.44 15.96
N GLY A 256 -14.49 14.07 15.84
CA GLY A 256 -15.67 13.64 15.04
C GLY A 256 -16.20 12.20 15.10
N SER A 257 -15.68 11.34 15.95
CA SER A 257 -16.08 9.94 16.05
C SER A 257 -17.07 9.81 17.21
N ARG A 258 -18.36 9.96 16.90
CA ARG A 258 -19.49 9.69 17.82
C ARG A 258 -19.47 8.28 18.45
N HIS A 259 -18.51 7.42 18.10
CA HIS A 259 -18.34 6.06 18.60
C HIS A 259 -16.89 5.68 19.01
N GLY A 260 -16.05 6.63 19.44
CA GLY A 260 -14.87 6.36 20.29
C GLY A 260 -13.80 5.42 19.72
N ARG A 261 -13.71 5.25 18.40
CA ARG A 261 -12.62 4.52 17.74
C ARG A 261 -12.04 5.40 16.65
N SER A 262 -10.98 6.14 16.99
CA SER A 262 -10.13 6.77 15.99
C SER A 262 -9.58 5.67 15.08
N ARG A 263 -10.09 5.60 13.86
CA ARG A 263 -9.60 4.69 12.82
C ARG A 263 -8.43 5.41 12.16
N ARG A 264 -7.26 5.34 12.80
CA ARG A 264 -6.02 5.84 12.20
C ARG A 264 -5.79 5.12 10.87
N SER A 265 -5.43 5.89 9.86
CA SER A 265 -4.95 5.39 8.57
C SER A 265 -3.44 5.18 8.69
N GLU A 266 -2.96 4.01 8.28
CA GLU A 266 -1.55 3.64 8.19
C GLU A 266 -1.09 3.76 6.74
N GLN A 267 0.19 4.05 6.53
CA GLN A 267 0.76 4.19 5.18
C GLN A 267 1.54 2.94 4.75
N PHE A 268 1.57 2.70 3.44
CA PHE A 268 2.48 1.73 2.82
C PHE A 268 3.16 2.34 1.60
N LEU A 269 4.29 1.75 1.21
CA LEU A 269 5.03 2.06 0.00
C LEU A 269 5.28 0.77 -0.78
N VAL A 270 4.84 0.72 -2.03
CA VAL A 270 5.27 -0.31 -2.98
C VAL A 270 6.45 0.23 -3.76
N THR A 271 7.50 -0.58 -3.88
CA THR A 271 8.70 -0.29 -4.68
C THR A 271 8.91 -1.43 -5.65
N VAL A 272 8.99 -1.11 -6.94
CA VAL A 272 9.31 -2.05 -8.01
C VAL A 272 10.69 -1.73 -8.57
N GLN A 273 11.50 -2.76 -8.75
CA GLN A 273 12.82 -2.67 -9.32
C GLN A 273 12.94 -3.61 -10.53
N TYR A 274 13.52 -3.09 -11.60
CA TYR A 274 13.79 -3.82 -12.83
C TYR A 274 15.12 -3.36 -13.43
N ALA A 275 15.88 -4.27 -14.01
CA ALA A 275 17.16 -3.96 -14.62
C ALA A 275 17.24 -4.60 -16.00
N GLU A 276 17.76 -3.84 -16.97
CA GLU A 276 17.92 -4.29 -18.35
C GLU A 276 19.33 -3.95 -18.84
N LYS A 277 19.98 -4.90 -19.51
CA LYS A 277 21.29 -4.70 -20.13
C LYS A 277 21.10 -4.08 -21.51
N VAL A 278 21.01 -2.75 -21.53
CA VAL A 278 20.89 -1.96 -22.75
C VAL A 278 21.98 -0.91 -22.75
N GLU A 279 22.73 -0.86 -23.84
CA GLU A 279 23.73 0.16 -24.08
C GLU A 279 23.08 1.42 -24.68
N GLY A 280 23.56 2.58 -24.29
CA GLY A 280 23.07 3.84 -24.83
C GLY A 280 23.80 5.05 -24.26
N GLU A 281 23.26 6.24 -24.54
CA GLU A 281 23.77 7.51 -24.07
C GLU A 281 22.64 8.34 -23.45
N TYR A 282 22.91 9.01 -22.33
CA TYR A 282 21.99 9.95 -21.70
C TYR A 282 22.74 11.21 -21.29
N ASN A 283 22.32 12.37 -21.79
CA ASN A 283 22.98 13.66 -21.56
C ASN A 283 24.50 13.65 -21.81
N GLY A 284 24.97 13.02 -22.89
CA GLY A 284 26.40 12.93 -23.18
C GLY A 284 27.15 11.81 -22.46
N GLN A 285 26.50 11.08 -21.55
CA GLN A 285 27.14 10.03 -20.74
C GLN A 285 26.73 8.63 -21.24
N PRO A 286 27.69 7.78 -21.64
CA PRO A 286 27.41 6.43 -22.08
C PRO A 286 27.06 5.52 -20.88
N TYR A 287 26.20 4.54 -21.11
CA TYR A 287 25.84 3.50 -20.15
C TYR A 287 25.68 2.14 -20.85
N GLN A 288 25.78 1.06 -20.06
CA GLN A 288 25.69 -0.34 -20.52
C GLN A 288 24.50 -1.09 -19.91
N GLN A 289 23.88 -0.50 -18.90
CA GLN A 289 22.75 -1.06 -18.18
C GLN A 289 21.82 0.06 -17.73
N THR A 290 20.52 -0.21 -17.73
CA THR A 290 19.52 0.67 -17.10
C THR A 290 18.91 -0.02 -15.89
N PHE A 291 18.86 0.69 -14.77
CA PHE A 291 18.19 0.28 -13.54
C PHE A 291 16.98 1.18 -13.31
N TYR A 292 15.81 0.57 -13.28
CA TYR A 292 14.53 1.25 -13.09
C TYR A 292 14.03 1.02 -11.68
N THR A 293 13.65 2.10 -11.00
CA THR A 293 12.91 2.07 -9.74
C THR A 293 11.58 2.77 -9.94
N SER A 294 10.48 2.17 -9.52
CA SER A 294 9.16 2.81 -9.50
C SER A 294 8.55 2.67 -8.11
N THR A 295 7.92 3.72 -7.60
CA THR A 295 7.26 3.67 -6.29
C THR A 295 5.80 4.11 -6.34
N PHE A 296 5.01 3.55 -5.44
CA PHE A 296 3.60 3.86 -5.25
C PHE A 296 3.27 3.88 -3.75
N PRO A 297 3.06 5.06 -3.14
CA PRO A 297 2.59 5.18 -1.77
C PRO A 297 1.08 4.96 -1.72
N GLY A 298 0.61 4.38 -0.62
CA GLY A 298 -0.81 4.18 -0.36
C GLY A 298 -1.14 4.23 1.11
N GLN A 299 -2.42 4.06 1.43
CA GLN A 299 -2.92 4.08 2.79
C GLN A 299 -3.88 2.92 3.03
N PHE A 300 -3.96 2.45 4.26
CA PHE A 300 -4.89 1.41 4.68
C PHE A 300 -5.33 1.62 6.13
N SER A 301 -6.43 0.99 6.53
CA SER A 301 -6.91 0.98 7.90
C SER A 301 -6.92 -0.43 8.48
N ALA A 302 -6.81 -0.52 9.80
CA ALA A 302 -6.96 -1.78 10.50
C ALA A 302 -8.32 -2.46 10.21
N SER A 303 -8.30 -3.75 9.91
CA SER A 303 -9.53 -4.52 9.73
C SER A 303 -10.35 -4.60 11.03
N GLN A 304 -11.66 -4.41 10.92
CA GLN A 304 -12.59 -4.62 12.04
C GLN A 304 -12.74 -6.09 12.44
N SER A 305 -12.43 -7.03 11.55
CA SER A 305 -12.62 -8.46 11.82
C SER A 305 -11.71 -8.98 12.94
N VAL A 306 -10.50 -8.43 13.05
CA VAL A 306 -9.54 -8.78 14.11
C VAL A 306 -10.14 -8.53 15.50
N TYR A 307 -10.89 -7.45 15.69
CA TYR A 307 -11.52 -7.16 16.98
C TYR A 307 -12.76 -8.01 17.26
N LYS A 308 -13.50 -8.41 16.21
CA LYS A 308 -14.69 -9.26 16.37
C LYS A 308 -14.32 -10.65 16.87
N SER A 309 -13.22 -11.23 16.39
CA SER A 309 -12.77 -12.57 16.84
C SER A 309 -12.40 -12.60 18.32
N TYR A 310 -11.76 -11.54 18.85
CA TYR A 310 -11.49 -11.43 20.30
C TYR A 310 -12.78 -11.40 21.13
N ALA A 311 -13.78 -10.63 20.71
CA ALA A 311 -15.06 -10.56 21.43
C ALA A 311 -15.81 -11.91 21.44
N TYR A 312 -15.81 -12.62 20.30
CA TYR A 312 -16.39 -13.97 20.23
C TYR A 312 -15.60 -14.96 21.09
N GLY A 313 -14.27 -14.96 21.02
CA GLY A 313 -13.43 -15.83 21.85
C GLY A 313 -13.67 -15.62 23.34
N LEU A 314 -13.75 -14.35 23.78
CA LEU A 314 -14.09 -14.00 25.16
C LEU A 314 -15.50 -14.50 25.54
N THR A 315 -16.48 -14.31 24.64
CA THR A 315 -17.87 -14.73 24.88
C THR A 315 -17.98 -16.24 25.01
N PHE A 316 -17.38 -17.01 24.09
CA PHE A 316 -17.35 -18.47 24.14
C PHE A 316 -16.58 -18.97 25.36
N GLY A 317 -15.43 -18.36 25.68
CA GLY A 317 -14.67 -18.68 26.89
C GLY A 317 -15.48 -18.46 28.16
N SER A 318 -16.13 -17.29 28.28
CA SER A 318 -16.96 -16.92 29.44
C SER A 318 -18.17 -17.83 29.58
N ALA A 319 -18.85 -18.16 28.47
CA ALA A 319 -19.96 -19.10 28.46
C ALA A 319 -19.51 -20.51 28.89
N GLY A 320 -18.35 -20.96 28.40
CA GLY A 320 -17.73 -22.23 28.81
C GLY A 320 -17.43 -22.28 30.31
N PHE A 321 -16.81 -21.22 30.86
CA PHE A 321 -16.55 -21.11 32.30
C PHE A 321 -17.83 -21.11 33.14
N LEU A 322 -18.89 -20.43 32.66
CA LEU A 322 -20.18 -20.40 33.35
C LEU A 322 -20.82 -21.79 33.38
N VAL A 323 -20.84 -22.50 32.25
CA VAL A 323 -21.38 -23.88 32.16
C VAL A 323 -20.59 -24.83 33.06
N LEU A 324 -19.25 -24.76 33.04
CA LEU A 324 -18.41 -25.58 33.91
C LEU A 324 -18.61 -25.26 35.39
N GLY A 325 -18.76 -23.98 35.75
CA GLY A 325 -19.03 -23.53 37.11
C GLY A 325 -20.39 -24.01 37.62
N VAL A 326 -21.46 -23.80 36.85
CA VAL A 326 -22.82 -24.26 37.19
C VAL A 326 -22.88 -25.78 37.24
N GLY A 327 -22.29 -26.46 36.26
CA GLY A 327 -22.21 -27.92 36.21
C GLY A 327 -21.50 -28.50 37.44
N SER A 328 -20.35 -27.92 37.80
CA SER A 328 -19.59 -28.31 39.00
C SER A 328 -20.36 -28.05 40.29
N TYR A 329 -21.07 -26.91 40.38
CA TYR A 329 -21.91 -26.57 41.51
C TYR A 329 -23.07 -27.56 41.68
N LEU A 330 -23.82 -27.84 40.60
CA LEU A 330 -24.92 -28.81 40.62
C LEU A 330 -24.44 -30.22 40.93
N TYR A 331 -23.29 -30.63 40.37
CA TYR A 331 -22.66 -31.92 40.67
C TYR A 331 -22.31 -32.04 42.15
N ARG A 332 -21.67 -31.02 42.74
CA ARG A 332 -21.35 -30.98 44.18
C ARG A 332 -22.62 -31.01 45.03
N ARG A 333 -23.61 -30.19 44.69
CA ARG A 333 -24.89 -30.12 45.44
C ARG A 333 -25.61 -31.46 45.49
N ARG A 334 -25.60 -32.25 44.40
CA ARG A 334 -26.19 -33.60 44.37
C ARG A 334 -25.47 -34.61 45.27
N ARG A 335 -24.20 -34.37 45.60
CA ARG A 335 -23.41 -35.27 46.46
C ARG A 335 -23.38 -34.86 47.93
N ILE A 336 -23.86 -33.67 48.28
CA ILE A 336 -24.08 -33.29 49.66
C ILE A 336 -25.27 -34.13 50.16
N LYS A 337 -24.97 -35.21 50.87
CA LYS A 337 -26.02 -36.01 51.52
C LYS A 337 -26.63 -35.15 52.63
N PRO A 338 -27.96 -35.02 52.71
CA PRO A 338 -28.59 -34.38 53.86
C PRO A 338 -28.19 -35.14 55.13
N PHE A 339 -28.05 -34.41 56.24
CA PHE A 339 -27.79 -35.01 57.54
C PHE A 339 -28.85 -36.07 57.81
N LYS A 340 -28.40 -37.30 58.02
CA LYS A 340 -29.29 -38.41 58.36
C LYS A 340 -29.53 -38.28 59.86
N GLU A 341 -30.73 -37.87 60.25
CA GLU A 341 -31.13 -37.90 61.65
C GLU A 341 -31.03 -39.34 62.15
N VAL A 342 -30.23 -39.54 63.20
CA VAL A 342 -30.12 -40.81 63.89
C VAL A 342 -31.12 -40.74 65.03
N ASN A 343 -32.21 -41.48 64.93
CA ASN A 343 -33.05 -41.73 66.11
C ASN A 343 -32.27 -42.63 67.05
N LEU A 344 -31.91 -42.08 68.20
CA LEU A 344 -31.40 -42.83 69.33
C LEU A 344 -32.62 -43.28 70.12
N ASP A 345 -33.08 -44.51 69.86
CA ASP A 345 -34.00 -45.20 70.78
C ASP A 345 -33.14 -45.72 71.95
N GLU A 346 -33.26 -45.06 73.10
CA GLU A 346 -32.77 -45.57 74.40
C GLU A 346 -33.83 -46.41 75.11
#